data_AF-V4B7K0-F1
#
_entry.id   AF-V4B7K0-F1
#
_cell.length_a   1.000
_cell.length_b   1.000
_cell.length_c   1.000
_cell.angle_alpha   90.00
_cell.angle_beta   90.00
_cell.angle_gamma   90.00
#
_symmetry.space_group_name_H-M   'P 1'
#
loop_
_entity.id
_entity.type
_entity.pdbx_description
1 polymer ?
#
loop_
_entity_poly.entity_id
_entity_poly.type
_entity_poly.pdbx_seq_one_letter_code
_entity_poly.pdbx_strand_id
1 'polypeptide(L)'
;DPTPRDQPIIQFRNASWISYNLQNHSYLSITNKSENPINFRQKEYAFWMEYFPKLSGRDPIYGVTVAPIIQETSEFEMATWSLTAGVALLSIVVLSCCVLMCKRSRTKNY
;
A
#
# COMPACT_ATOMS: atom_id res chain seq x y z
N ASP A 1 -9.17 -19.56 1.07
CA ASP A 1 -10.63 -19.76 1.14
C ASP A 1 -11.27 -18.38 1.35
N PRO A 2 -12.18 -17.90 0.50
CA PRO A 2 -12.64 -16.50 0.53
C PRO A 2 -13.59 -16.19 1.69
N THR A 3 -14.08 -17.20 2.41
CA THR A 3 -14.91 -17.04 3.60
C THR A 3 -14.02 -17.00 4.85
N PRO A 4 -14.05 -15.92 5.66
CA PRO A 4 -13.31 -15.87 6.92
C PRO A 4 -13.88 -16.90 7.91
N ARG A 5 -13.04 -17.85 8.35
CA ARG A 5 -13.41 -18.94 9.28
C ARG A 5 -13.04 -18.64 10.73
N ASP A 6 -12.04 -17.79 10.95
CA ASP A 6 -11.40 -17.60 12.26
C ASP A 6 -11.91 -16.38 13.05
N GLN A 7 -12.85 -15.62 12.48
CA GLN A 7 -13.41 -14.45 13.12
C GLN A 7 -14.85 -14.74 13.56
N PRO A 8 -15.21 -14.44 14.83
CA PRO A 8 -16.58 -14.58 15.28
C PRO A 8 -17.48 -13.69 14.41
N ILE A 9 -18.62 -14.23 13.99
CA ILE A 9 -19.61 -13.53 13.18
C ILE A 9 -20.45 -12.65 14.12
N ILE A 10 -20.02 -11.41 14.37
CA ILE A 10 -20.59 -10.57 15.45
C ILE A 10 -21.83 -9.76 14.98
N GLN A 11 -22.05 -9.50 13.68
CA GLN A 11 -22.94 -8.39 13.26
C GLN A 11 -23.85 -8.60 12.04
N PHE A 12 -24.20 -9.83 11.66
CA PHE A 12 -25.24 -10.02 10.63
C PHE A 12 -26.56 -10.28 11.32
N ARG A 13 -27.49 -9.33 11.22
CA ARG A 13 -28.84 -9.32 11.84
C ARG A 13 -29.60 -10.64 11.64
N ASN A 14 -29.29 -11.64 12.47
CA ASN A 14 -29.77 -13.02 12.39
C ASN A 14 -29.47 -13.76 11.06
N ALA A 15 -28.35 -13.46 10.38
CA ALA A 15 -27.93 -14.18 9.18
C ALA A 15 -26.55 -14.83 9.38
N SER A 16 -26.42 -16.13 9.06
CA SER A 16 -25.13 -16.81 9.05
C SER A 16 -24.43 -16.62 7.70
N TRP A 17 -23.11 -16.50 7.67
CA TRP A 17 -22.37 -16.47 6.41
C TRP A 17 -22.14 -17.91 5.93
N ILE A 18 -22.81 -18.29 4.84
CA ILE A 18 -22.63 -19.61 4.22
C ILE A 18 -21.28 -19.66 3.51
N SER A 19 -20.56 -20.78 3.63
CA SER A 19 -19.29 -20.99 2.94
C SER A 19 -19.44 -20.80 1.43
N TYR A 20 -18.42 -20.18 0.83
CA TYR A 20 -18.34 -20.03 -0.62
C TYR A 20 -18.26 -21.40 -1.31
N ASN A 21 -19.14 -21.65 -2.28
CA ASN A 21 -19.14 -22.86 -3.11
C ASN A 21 -18.92 -22.47 -4.59
N LEU A 22 -18.05 -23.21 -5.29
CA LEU A 22 -17.79 -23.03 -6.72
C LEU A 22 -19.01 -23.32 -7.63
N GLN A 23 -19.98 -24.11 -7.18
CA GLN A 23 -21.17 -24.45 -7.96
C GLN A 23 -22.19 -23.31 -7.99
N ASN A 24 -22.39 -22.65 -6.84
CA ASN A 24 -23.43 -21.64 -6.66
C ASN A 24 -22.86 -20.22 -6.47
N HIS A 25 -21.53 -20.09 -6.35
CA HIS A 25 -20.85 -18.83 -6.05
C HIS A 25 -21.53 -18.04 -4.93
N SER A 26 -21.83 -18.73 -3.82
CA SER A 26 -22.53 -18.20 -2.65
C SER A 26 -21.74 -17.07 -2.01
N TYR A 27 -22.40 -15.97 -1.69
CA TYR A 27 -21.77 -14.82 -1.03
C TYR A 27 -22.74 -14.20 -0.02
N LEU A 28 -22.20 -13.46 0.94
CA LEU A 28 -23.00 -12.73 1.91
C LEU A 28 -23.26 -11.31 1.40
N SER A 29 -24.53 -10.95 1.26
CA SER A 29 -24.96 -9.58 0.97
C SER A 29 -25.11 -8.81 2.28
N ILE A 30 -24.28 -7.78 2.46
CA ILE A 30 -24.29 -6.94 3.66
C ILE A 30 -25.12 -5.69 3.37
N THR A 31 -26.41 -5.74 3.68
CA THR A 31 -27.34 -4.60 3.58
C THR A 31 -28.16 -4.47 4.86
N ASN A 32 -29.24 -3.68 4.86
CA ASN A 32 -30.18 -3.58 6.00
C ASN A 32 -30.79 -4.95 6.38
N LYS A 33 -30.91 -5.86 5.41
CA LYS A 33 -31.28 -7.26 5.60
C LYS A 33 -30.20 -8.16 5.00
N SER A 34 -29.36 -8.73 5.86
CA SER A 34 -28.30 -9.64 5.42
C SER A 34 -28.87 -10.97 4.92
N GLU A 35 -28.36 -11.45 3.78
CA GLU A 35 -28.79 -12.70 3.14
C GLU A 35 -27.62 -13.36 2.38
N ASN A 36 -27.77 -14.63 2.01
CA ASN A 36 -26.78 -15.40 1.26
C ASN A 36 -27.24 -15.69 -0.18
N PRO A 37 -27.27 -14.68 -1.06
CA PRO A 37 -27.54 -14.87 -2.48
C PRO A 37 -26.41 -15.65 -3.18
N ILE A 38 -26.70 -16.03 -4.42
CA ILE A 38 -25.83 -16.82 -5.29
C ILE A 38 -25.46 -16.01 -6.53
N ASN A 39 -24.37 -16.38 -7.19
CA ASN A 39 -23.98 -15.83 -8.50
C ASN A 39 -23.81 -14.30 -8.54
N PHE A 40 -23.03 -13.73 -7.61
CA PHE A 40 -22.70 -12.30 -7.67
C PHE A 40 -22.00 -11.95 -9.00
N ARG A 41 -22.65 -11.10 -9.81
CA ARG A 41 -22.09 -10.48 -11.03
C ARG A 41 -21.30 -11.43 -11.94
N GLN A 42 -21.78 -12.67 -12.07
CA GLN A 42 -21.07 -13.72 -12.83
C GLN A 42 -20.94 -13.37 -14.31
N LYS A 43 -21.88 -12.61 -14.87
CA LYS A 43 -21.81 -12.14 -16.27
C LYS A 43 -20.66 -11.17 -16.48
N GLU A 44 -20.52 -10.19 -15.59
CA GLU A 44 -19.43 -9.22 -15.65
C GLU A 44 -18.09 -9.89 -15.32
N TYR A 45 -18.08 -10.82 -14.37
CA TYR A 45 -16.90 -11.64 -14.08
C TYR A 45 -16.45 -12.41 -15.33
N ALA A 46 -17.35 -13.11 -16.01
CA ALA A 46 -17.04 -13.85 -17.24
C ALA A 46 -16.55 -12.91 -18.36
N PHE A 47 -17.12 -11.70 -18.47
CA PHE A 47 -16.61 -10.71 -19.42
C PHE A 47 -15.13 -10.37 -19.15
N TRP A 48 -14.78 -10.06 -17.91
CA TRP A 48 -13.40 -9.67 -17.55
C TRP A 48 -12.41 -10.84 -17.59
N MET A 49 -12.86 -12.05 -17.26
CA MET A 49 -11.99 -13.23 -17.18
C MET A 49 -11.84 -13.98 -18.50
N GLU A 50 -12.88 -14.03 -19.34
CA GLU A 50 -12.88 -14.85 -20.56
C GLU A 50 -12.87 -14.03 -21.84
N TYR A 51 -13.65 -12.94 -21.89
CA TYR A 51 -13.85 -12.18 -23.12
C TYR A 51 -12.78 -11.09 -23.31
N PHE A 52 -12.55 -10.26 -22.29
CA PHE A 52 -11.60 -9.16 -22.34
C PHE A 52 -10.16 -9.58 -22.67
N PRO A 53 -9.63 -10.70 -22.16
CA PRO A 53 -8.29 -11.18 -22.52
C PRO A 53 -8.17 -11.50 -24.02
N LYS A 54 -9.20 -12.14 -24.59
CA LYS A 54 -9.25 -12.44 -26.03
C LYS A 54 -9.29 -11.18 -26.90
N LEU A 55 -9.98 -10.13 -26.42
CA LEU A 55 -10.06 -8.86 -27.13
C LEU A 55 -8.77 -8.03 -27.02
N SER A 56 -8.15 -8.03 -25.85
CA SER A 56 -6.99 -7.17 -25.55
C SER A 56 -5.64 -7.81 -25.89
N GLY A 57 -5.60 -9.12 -26.15
CA GLY A 57 -4.35 -9.86 -26.36
C GLY A 57 -3.49 -9.95 -25.09
N ARG A 58 -4.07 -9.67 -23.92
CA ARG A 58 -3.41 -9.75 -22.61
C ARG A 58 -4.07 -10.86 -21.81
N ASP A 59 -3.27 -11.60 -21.05
CA ASP A 59 -3.81 -12.65 -20.18
C ASP A 59 -4.73 -12.05 -19.09
N PRO A 60 -5.74 -12.81 -18.63
CA PRO A 60 -6.60 -12.38 -17.53
C PRO A 60 -5.76 -12.08 -16.29
N ILE A 61 -5.97 -10.91 -15.69
CA ILE A 61 -5.24 -10.52 -14.50
C ILE A 61 -5.87 -11.23 -13.30
N TYR A 62 -5.36 -12.42 -12.96
CA TYR A 62 -5.73 -13.13 -11.75
C TYR A 62 -5.09 -12.44 -10.53
N GLY A 63 -5.91 -11.86 -9.65
CA GLY A 63 -5.47 -11.48 -8.31
C GLY A 63 -4.74 -10.14 -8.17
N VAL A 64 -5.41 -9.03 -8.49
CA VAL A 64 -4.94 -7.70 -8.07
C VAL A 64 -5.57 -7.32 -6.72
N THR A 65 -5.31 -8.14 -5.71
CA THR A 65 -4.97 -7.56 -4.41
C THR A 65 -3.45 -7.52 -4.43
N VAL A 66 -2.87 -6.54 -5.14
CA VAL A 66 -1.47 -6.21 -4.88
C VAL A 66 -1.45 -5.90 -3.39
N ALA A 67 -0.83 -6.79 -2.60
CA ALA A 67 -0.32 -6.38 -1.31
C ALA A 67 0.40 -5.04 -1.54
N PRO A 68 0.20 -4.03 -0.68
CA PRO A 68 0.91 -2.77 -0.85
C PRO A 68 2.37 -3.13 -1.08
N ILE A 69 2.92 -2.69 -2.22
CA ILE A 69 4.32 -2.94 -2.54
C ILE A 69 5.07 -2.37 -1.35
N ILE A 70 5.63 -3.24 -0.51
CA ILE A 70 6.50 -2.83 0.58
C ILE A 70 7.75 -2.34 -0.13
N GLN A 71 7.75 -1.07 -0.53
CA GLN A 71 8.93 -0.42 -1.06
C GLN A 71 9.97 -0.48 0.06
N GLU A 72 11.09 -1.16 -0.20
CA GLU A 72 12.18 -1.25 0.75
C GLU A 72 12.65 0.17 1.07
N THR A 73 12.37 0.64 2.29
CA THR A 73 12.71 2.00 2.74
C THR A 73 14.22 2.19 2.90
N SER A 74 15.00 1.11 2.82
CA SER A 74 16.45 1.06 3.01
C SER A 74 17.20 2.02 2.07
N GLU A 75 16.81 2.10 0.79
CA GLU A 75 17.46 2.99 -0.18
C GLU A 75 17.23 4.47 0.15
N PHE A 76 16.00 4.83 0.54
CA PHE A 76 15.64 6.19 0.93
C PHE A 76 16.28 6.61 2.26
N GLU A 77 16.41 5.68 3.21
CA GLU A 77 17.08 5.91 4.49
C GLU A 77 18.56 6.20 4.29
N MET A 78 19.28 5.38 3.50
CA MET A 78 20.71 5.61 3.22
C MET A 78 20.95 6.95 2.52
N ALA A 79 20.12 7.28 1.51
CA ALA A 79 20.22 8.57 0.83
C ALA A 79 20.01 9.74 1.81
N THR A 80 19.00 9.64 2.68
CA THR A 80 18.71 10.68 3.68
C THR A 80 19.87 10.87 4.65
N TRP A 81 20.39 9.77 5.21
CA TRP A 81 21.53 9.84 6.15
C TRP A 81 22.79 10.39 5.52
N SER A 82 23.07 10.06 4.25
CA SER A 82 24.22 10.58 3.52
C SER A 82 24.14 12.11 3.30
N LEU A 83 22.95 12.60 2.93
CA LEU A 83 22.70 14.03 2.73
C LEU A 83 22.76 14.80 4.05
N THR A 84 22.15 14.26 5.12
CA THR A 84 22.21 14.86 6.45
C THR A 84 23.65 14.97 6.97
N ALA A 85 24.44 13.91 6.82
CA ALA A 85 25.86 13.94 7.20
C ALA A 85 26.67 14.95 6.38
N GLY A 86 26.44 15.02 5.06
CA GLY A 86 27.08 15.98 4.18
C GLY A 86 26.78 17.44 4.55
N VAL A 87 25.51 17.75 4.80
CA VAL A 87 25.06 19.09 5.22
C VAL A 87 25.66 19.46 6.58
N ALA A 88 25.69 18.53 7.54
CA ALA A 88 26.29 18.76 8.84
C ALA A 88 27.78 19.13 8.74
N LEU A 89 28.57 18.39 7.94
CA LEU A 89 29.98 18.68 7.71
C LEU A 89 30.20 20.05 7.07
N LEU A 90 29.44 20.38 6.02
CA LEU A 90 29.52 21.68 5.36
C LEU A 90 29.19 22.82 6.33
N SER A 91 28.19 22.65 7.19
CA SER A 91 27.85 23.65 8.20
C SER A 91 28.99 23.93 9.18
N ILE A 92 29.72 22.89 9.61
CA ILE A 92 30.87 23.02 10.52
C ILE A 92 32.02 23.78 9.84
N VAL A 93 32.30 23.48 8.58
CA VAL A 93 33.34 24.17 7.79
C VAL A 93 33.00 25.65 7.63
N VAL A 94 31.75 25.98 7.29
CA VAL A 94 31.31 27.38 7.16
C VAL A 94 31.42 28.11 8.50
N LEU A 95 30.94 27.51 9.59
CA LEU A 95 31.01 28.11 10.93
C LEU A 95 32.46 28.36 11.37
N SER A 96 33.36 27.39 11.17
CA SER A 96 34.79 27.56 11.50
C SER A 96 35.44 28.67 10.67
N CYS A 97 35.14 28.77 9.37
CA CYS A 97 35.62 29.84 8.51
C CYS A 97 35.11 31.21 8.97
N CYS A 98 33.82 31.31 9.31
CA CYS A 98 33.23 32.53 9.88
C CYS A 98 33.93 32.95 11.18
N VAL A 99 34.19 32.01 12.10
CA VAL A 99 34.90 32.29 13.36
C VAL A 99 36.33 32.78 13.08
N LEU A 100 37.06 32.14 12.17
CA LEU A 100 38.42 32.55 11.80
C LEU A 100 38.44 33.93 11.15
N MET A 101 37.50 34.22 10.26
CA MET A 101 37.38 35.53 9.61
C MET A 101 36.97 36.63 10.59
N CYS A 102 36.04 36.36 11.51
CA CYS A 102 35.68 37.28 12.59
C CYS A 102 36.86 37.56 13.52
N LYS A 103 37.65 36.53 13.88
CA LYS A 103 38.87 36.70 14.68
C LYS A 103 39.92 37.53 13.95
N ARG A 104 40.20 37.22 12.68
CA ARG A 104 41.18 37.95 11.84
C ARG A 104 40.77 39.40 11.58
N SER A 105 39.49 39.67 11.39
CA SER A 105 38.96 41.04 11.24
C SER A 105 39.16 41.83 12.53
N ARG A 106 38.91 41.22 13.70
CA ARG A 106 39.14 41.87 14.99
C ARG A 106 40.61 42.20 15.25
N THR A 107 41.56 41.39 14.78
CA THR A 107 43.00 41.69 14.94
C THR A 107 43.53 42.75 13.97
N LYS A 108 42.80 43.09 12.91
CA LYS A 108 43.16 44.18 11.97
C LYS A 108 42.68 45.56 12.42
N ASN A 109 41.78 45.64 13.41
CA ASN A 109 41.21 46.87 13.93
C ASN A 109 41.89 47.35 15.23
N TYR A 110 43.14 46.94 15.47
CA TYR A 110 44.01 47.39 16.56
C TYR A 110 45.29 48.00 15.98
#